data_AF-A0A514WZW9-F1
#
_entry.id   AF-A0A514WZW9-F1
#
_cell.length_a   1.000
_cell.length_b   1.000
_cell.length_c   1.000
_cell.angle_alpha   90.00
_cell.angle_beta   90.00
_cell.angle_gamma   90.00
#
_symmetry.space_group_name_H-M   'P 1'
#
loop_
_entity.id
_entity.type
_entity.pdbx_description
1 polymer ?
#
loop_
_entity_poly.entity_id
_entity_poly.type
_entity_poly.pdbx_seq_one_letter_code
_entity_poly.pdbx_strand_id
1 'polypeptide(L)'
;MKFDFQRITAAILMATTLGACSANPDSASTSGDVKVLAPMNDASSKNSYSLQFIDLIGLSNLQEVSGKFVRFFFSPRIINNHLNGSAPKGRFIRNTDGNYVPGNDLSQQMVVIYAHMQRLAALDAEVGAGDVNKWPRDVGIGVRVKGGMSNNAFYDGKTDSMLFVPYTQPDLPIAANGGILAHEHFHSLFYKLVLKGLNEEASVHDRNLFLQASGISADDKHTADATPAPIGRLEARSDFRSLDKDELQEAYHTALMRGLNEGFADFWGWMYTGNPDFIAASLPSQKSVRSLEVKNADLVHTMPSELNVRRDVSFFMVNSGDSIELNSNLIGYAYTLGTQYSRVLKRLSDITKEARNLSEADARLQVGKWLVKTLPSVRAGLAAADNENFYNSAKLLDGLTESMGELQQSECEYLALVQNNSGGIIDGKKKTCKQVDSSWKVVTE
;
A
#
# COMPACT_ATOMS: atom_id res chain seq x y z
N MET A 1 0.29 -8.67 -24.72
CA MET A 1 0.39 -9.34 -23.42
C MET A 1 0.36 -10.87 -23.50
N LYS A 2 -0.71 -11.57 -23.93
CA LYS A 2 -0.70 -13.06 -24.03
C LYS A 2 0.46 -13.61 -24.88
N PHE A 3 0.87 -12.90 -25.93
CA PHE A 3 1.96 -13.33 -26.82
C PHE A 3 3.37 -13.07 -26.29
N ASP A 4 3.56 -12.07 -25.44
CA ASP A 4 4.89 -11.67 -24.96
C ASP A 4 5.35 -12.56 -23.82
N PHE A 5 4.44 -12.93 -22.90
CA PHE A 5 4.78 -13.79 -21.77
C PHE A 5 5.08 -15.23 -22.19
N GLN A 6 4.30 -15.80 -23.13
CA GLN A 6 4.58 -17.13 -23.68
C GLN A 6 5.95 -17.20 -24.38
N ARG A 7 6.39 -16.10 -25.01
CA ARG A 7 7.73 -16.01 -25.61
C ARG A 7 8.83 -15.90 -24.56
N ILE A 8 8.59 -15.18 -23.46
CA ILE A 8 9.53 -15.11 -22.32
C ILE A 8 9.67 -16.48 -21.66
N THR A 9 8.57 -17.17 -21.36
CA THR A 9 8.59 -18.52 -20.79
C THR A 9 9.26 -19.51 -21.75
N ALA A 10 8.99 -19.43 -23.05
CA ALA A 10 9.63 -20.29 -24.05
C ALA A 10 11.14 -20.02 -24.21
N ALA A 11 11.59 -18.78 -24.12
CA ALA A 11 13.01 -18.43 -24.16
C ALA A 11 13.77 -18.97 -22.93
N ILE A 12 13.16 -18.88 -21.74
CA ILE A 12 13.71 -19.47 -20.52
C ILE A 12 13.69 -21.00 -20.57
N LEU A 13 12.63 -21.62 -21.13
CA LEU A 13 12.56 -23.08 -21.32
C LEU A 13 13.59 -23.60 -22.34
N MET A 14 13.83 -22.89 -23.44
CA MET A 14 14.82 -23.31 -24.44
C MET A 14 16.26 -23.14 -23.93
N ALA A 15 16.54 -22.15 -23.09
CA ALA A 15 17.85 -21.99 -22.46
C ALA A 15 18.14 -23.05 -21.38
N THR A 16 17.10 -23.68 -20.81
CA THR A 16 17.24 -24.62 -19.69
C THR A 16 17.34 -26.09 -20.12
N THR A 17 16.95 -26.47 -21.35
CA THR A 17 17.04 -27.87 -21.82
C THR A 17 18.43 -28.30 -22.31
N LEU A 18 19.37 -27.36 -22.54
CA LEU A 18 20.74 -27.66 -22.97
C LEU A 18 21.79 -27.56 -21.84
N GLY A 19 21.37 -27.24 -20.60
CA GLY A 19 22.26 -27.00 -19.45
C GLY A 19 21.99 -27.90 -18.25
N ALA A 20 21.71 -29.19 -18.48
CA ALA A 20 21.42 -30.14 -17.41
C ALA A 20 22.56 -30.24 -16.38
N CYS A 21 22.29 -29.68 -15.20
CA CYS A 21 22.77 -30.11 -13.88
C CYS A 21 24.27 -29.98 -13.56
N SER A 22 24.73 -28.74 -13.35
CA SER A 22 25.58 -28.51 -12.17
C SER A 22 25.04 -27.28 -11.44
N ALA A 23 24.55 -27.47 -10.21
CA ALA A 23 24.30 -26.36 -9.33
C ALA A 23 25.67 -25.75 -9.04
N ASN A 24 25.97 -24.58 -9.61
CA ASN A 24 27.28 -23.98 -9.45
C ASN A 24 27.40 -23.50 -7.99
N PRO A 25 28.22 -24.16 -7.15
CA PRO A 25 28.33 -23.84 -5.73
C PRO A 25 28.81 -22.40 -5.50
N ASP A 26 29.43 -21.79 -6.51
CA ASP A 26 30.01 -20.45 -6.48
C ASP A 26 29.02 -19.32 -6.15
N SER A 27 27.71 -19.53 -6.35
CA SER A 27 26.70 -18.51 -6.02
C SER A 27 26.51 -18.30 -4.51
N ALA A 28 26.89 -19.27 -3.67
CA ALA A 28 26.71 -19.21 -2.22
C ALA A 28 27.64 -18.20 -1.52
N SER A 29 28.75 -17.81 -2.15
CA SER A 29 29.73 -16.87 -1.58
C SER A 29 29.70 -15.47 -2.19
N THR A 30 28.83 -15.21 -3.18
CA THR A 30 28.78 -13.87 -3.79
C THR A 30 28.10 -12.87 -2.87
N SER A 31 28.81 -11.81 -2.53
CA SER A 31 28.36 -10.65 -1.75
C SER A 31 28.76 -9.34 -2.44
N GLY A 32 28.21 -8.22 -1.99
CA GLY A 32 28.44 -6.89 -2.55
C GLY A 32 27.42 -6.52 -3.62
N ASP A 33 27.83 -5.69 -4.56
CA ASP A 33 26.98 -5.22 -5.65
C ASP A 33 27.07 -6.18 -6.84
N VAL A 34 25.92 -6.59 -7.38
CA VAL A 34 25.85 -7.55 -8.49
C VAL A 34 24.76 -7.17 -9.49
N LYS A 35 24.95 -7.54 -10.75
CA LYS A 35 23.94 -7.40 -11.80
C LYS A 35 23.10 -8.65 -11.93
N VAL A 36 21.78 -8.50 -11.83
CA VAL A 36 20.83 -9.63 -11.92
C VAL A 36 19.71 -9.32 -12.89
N LEU A 37 19.29 -10.31 -13.68
CA LEU A 37 18.15 -10.19 -14.59
C LEU A 37 16.83 -10.21 -13.79
N ALA A 38 15.99 -9.18 -13.97
CA ALA A 38 14.71 -9.06 -13.29
C ALA A 38 13.63 -8.48 -14.21
N PRO A 39 12.35 -8.89 -14.09
CA PRO A 39 11.25 -8.19 -14.73
C PRO A 39 11.04 -6.84 -14.05
N MET A 40 11.22 -5.76 -14.80
CA MET A 40 11.05 -4.39 -14.32
C MET A 40 10.01 -3.66 -15.18
N ASN A 41 9.27 -2.74 -14.58
CA ASN A 41 8.40 -1.84 -15.33
C ASN A 41 9.25 -0.98 -16.28
N ASP A 42 8.88 -0.97 -17.56
CA ASP A 42 9.56 -0.20 -18.59
C ASP A 42 9.13 1.27 -18.50
N ALA A 43 10.08 2.15 -18.15
CA ALA A 43 9.83 3.59 -18.04
C ALA A 43 9.27 4.22 -19.33
N SER A 44 9.52 3.61 -20.50
CA SER A 44 9.01 4.08 -21.78
C SER A 44 7.55 3.66 -22.07
N SER A 45 7.02 2.68 -21.33
CA SER A 45 5.66 2.19 -21.51
C SER A 45 4.98 1.93 -20.17
N LYS A 46 4.00 2.77 -19.82
CA LYS A 46 3.31 2.73 -18.52
C LYS A 46 2.73 1.37 -18.12
N ASN A 47 2.50 0.46 -19.08
CA ASN A 47 1.85 -0.84 -18.88
C ASN A 47 2.66 -2.05 -19.35
N SER A 48 3.99 -1.94 -19.51
CA SER A 48 4.80 -3.11 -19.90
C SER A 48 5.91 -3.40 -18.91
N TYR A 49 6.21 -4.69 -18.78
CA TYR A 49 7.33 -5.21 -18.01
C TYR A 49 8.29 -5.87 -19.00
N SER A 50 9.58 -5.62 -18.83
CA SER A 50 10.64 -6.23 -19.61
C SER A 50 11.73 -6.78 -18.69
N LEU A 51 12.40 -7.84 -19.15
CA LEU A 51 13.55 -8.37 -18.43
C LEU A 51 14.74 -7.44 -18.63
N GLN A 52 15.30 -6.95 -17.53
CA GLN A 52 16.41 -6.01 -17.52
C GLN A 52 17.46 -6.48 -16.52
N PHE A 53 18.74 -6.34 -16.86
CA PHE A 53 19.80 -6.49 -15.86
C PHE A 53 19.82 -5.25 -14.97
N ILE A 54 19.63 -5.46 -13.68
CA ILE A 54 19.60 -4.42 -12.65
C ILE A 54 20.71 -4.63 -11.63
N ASP A 55 21.22 -3.54 -11.07
CA ASP A 55 22.16 -3.59 -9.95
C ASP A 55 21.42 -3.86 -8.64
N LEU A 56 21.71 -4.99 -8.02
CA LEU A 56 21.37 -5.27 -6.63
C LEU A 56 22.53 -4.82 -5.75
N ILE A 57 22.29 -3.81 -4.92
CA ILE A 57 23.34 -3.18 -4.11
C ILE A 57 23.34 -3.68 -2.67
N GLY A 58 24.52 -3.82 -2.08
CA GLY A 58 24.71 -4.15 -0.67
C GLY A 58 24.21 -5.53 -0.26
N LEU A 59 24.32 -6.54 -1.14
CA LEU A 59 24.01 -7.92 -0.77
C LEU A 59 25.05 -8.46 0.22
N SER A 60 24.58 -9.12 1.28
CA SER A 60 25.46 -9.94 2.12
C SER A 60 25.58 -11.36 1.57
N ASN A 61 24.55 -11.84 0.87
CA ASN A 61 24.50 -13.19 0.31
C ASN A 61 23.56 -13.25 -0.90
N LEU A 62 24.09 -13.50 -2.10
CA LEU A 62 23.29 -13.64 -3.32
C LEU A 62 22.38 -14.88 -3.30
N GLN A 63 22.83 -16.01 -2.71
CA GLN A 63 22.01 -17.21 -2.62
C GLN A 63 20.73 -16.97 -1.80
N GLU A 64 20.79 -16.14 -0.76
CA GLU A 64 19.62 -15.77 0.04
C GLU A 64 18.95 -14.46 -0.44
N VAL A 65 19.55 -13.79 -1.43
CA VAL A 65 19.21 -12.44 -1.91
C VAL A 65 18.95 -11.50 -0.72
N SER A 66 19.79 -11.60 0.31
CA SER A 66 19.64 -10.85 1.56
C SER A 66 20.82 -9.89 1.70
N GLY A 67 20.60 -8.78 2.39
CA GLY A 67 21.59 -7.71 2.48
C GLY A 67 21.07 -6.48 3.19
N LYS A 68 21.53 -5.30 2.75
CA LYS A 68 21.21 -4.01 3.35
C LYS A 68 19.70 -3.72 3.40
N PHE A 69 18.93 -4.16 2.41
CA PHE A 69 17.54 -3.74 2.24
C PHE A 69 16.50 -4.80 2.63
N VAL A 70 16.80 -6.09 2.49
CA VAL A 70 15.82 -7.16 2.72
C VAL A 70 16.47 -8.35 3.40
N ARG A 71 15.69 -9.00 4.27
CA ARG A 71 15.91 -10.33 4.82
C ARG A 71 14.68 -11.20 4.54
N PHE A 72 14.87 -12.29 3.81
CA PHE A 72 13.78 -13.16 3.38
C PHE A 72 13.52 -14.32 4.34
N PHE A 73 12.24 -14.70 4.47
CA PHE A 73 11.79 -15.88 5.19
C PHE A 73 10.85 -16.70 4.31
N PHE A 74 11.11 -17.99 4.14
CA PHE A 74 10.27 -18.87 3.35
C PHE A 74 9.20 -19.55 4.20
N SER A 75 7.93 -19.44 3.78
CA SER A 75 6.76 -19.94 4.52
C SER A 75 6.86 -19.70 6.03
N PRO A 76 7.10 -18.45 6.48
CA PRO A 76 7.35 -18.17 7.88
C PRO A 76 6.12 -18.42 8.74
N ARG A 77 6.38 -18.68 10.02
CA ARG A 77 5.42 -18.54 11.11
C ARG A 77 5.68 -17.24 11.85
N ILE A 78 4.70 -16.75 12.60
CA ILE A 78 4.86 -15.60 13.50
C ILE A 78 5.01 -16.15 14.92
N ILE A 79 6.19 -15.97 15.51
CA ILE A 79 6.51 -16.42 16.87
C ILE A 79 7.01 -15.20 17.64
N ASN A 80 6.41 -14.89 18.80
CA ASN A 80 6.75 -13.72 19.61
C ASN A 80 6.79 -12.40 18.80
N ASN A 81 5.82 -12.18 17.90
CA ASN A 81 5.76 -11.03 17.00
C ASN A 81 6.98 -10.88 16.05
N HIS A 82 7.65 -11.99 15.73
CA HIS A 82 8.70 -12.02 14.71
C HIS A 82 8.44 -13.10 13.67
N LEU A 83 8.91 -12.87 12.43
CA LEU A 83 8.92 -13.91 11.42
C LEU A 83 9.96 -14.98 11.80
N ASN A 84 9.52 -16.23 11.80
CA ASN A 84 10.36 -17.39 12.02
C ASN A 84 10.22 -18.35 10.83
N GLY A 85 11.32 -18.60 10.14
CA GLY A 85 11.39 -19.49 8.98
C GLY A 85 12.81 -19.55 8.45
N SER A 86 13.10 -20.53 7.61
CA SER A 86 14.40 -20.61 6.93
C SER A 86 14.52 -19.52 5.87
N ALA A 87 15.73 -18.98 5.68
CA ALA A 87 16.03 -18.16 4.51
C ALA A 87 15.81 -18.99 3.23
N PRO A 88 15.05 -18.49 2.24
CA PRO A 88 14.92 -19.15 0.95
C PRO A 88 16.27 -19.18 0.23
N LYS A 89 16.54 -20.27 -0.50
CA LYS A 89 17.74 -20.40 -1.33
C LYS A 89 17.40 -20.19 -2.79
N GLY A 90 17.84 -19.07 -3.32
CA GLY A 90 17.86 -18.76 -4.74
C GLY A 90 18.81 -19.67 -5.52
N ARG A 91 18.55 -19.77 -6.82
CA ARG A 91 19.34 -20.48 -7.81
C ARG A 91 19.67 -19.49 -8.92
N PHE A 92 20.95 -19.36 -9.25
CA PHE A 92 21.41 -18.39 -10.23
C PHE A 92 22.34 -19.05 -11.24
N ILE A 93 22.24 -18.60 -12.49
CA ILE A 93 23.15 -18.93 -13.56
C ILE A 93 23.97 -17.68 -13.85
N ARG A 94 25.29 -17.78 -13.81
CA ARG A 94 26.18 -16.68 -14.20
C ARG A 94 26.41 -16.73 -15.70
N ASN A 95 26.13 -15.64 -16.41
CA ASN A 95 26.40 -15.54 -17.84
C ASN A 95 27.88 -15.21 -18.12
N THR A 96 28.26 -15.16 -19.39
CA THR A 96 29.64 -14.85 -19.83
C THR A 96 30.11 -13.45 -19.45
N ASP A 97 29.18 -12.51 -19.27
CA ASP A 97 29.48 -11.13 -18.86
C ASP A 97 29.62 -11.00 -17.33
N GLY A 98 29.46 -12.11 -16.60
CA GLY A 98 29.53 -12.16 -15.16
C GLY A 98 28.23 -11.76 -14.45
N ASN A 99 27.16 -11.45 -15.18
CA ASN A 99 25.84 -11.13 -14.64
C ASN A 99 25.09 -12.41 -14.23
N TYR A 100 24.12 -12.28 -13.34
CA TYR A 100 23.34 -13.40 -12.82
C TYR A 100 21.92 -13.45 -13.41
N VAL A 101 21.45 -14.65 -13.73
CA VAL A 101 20.09 -14.91 -14.21
C VAL A 101 19.40 -15.82 -13.19
N PRO A 102 18.23 -15.43 -12.65
CA PRO A 102 17.45 -16.30 -11.76
C PRO A 102 17.07 -17.61 -12.47
N GLY A 103 17.35 -18.74 -11.84
CA GLY A 103 17.11 -20.08 -12.41
C GLY A 103 15.71 -20.64 -12.10
N ASN A 104 14.90 -19.94 -11.31
CA ASN A 104 13.50 -20.30 -11.02
C ASN A 104 12.69 -19.08 -10.55
N ASP A 105 11.37 -19.25 -10.47
CA ASP A 105 10.42 -18.20 -10.09
C ASP A 105 10.68 -17.64 -8.69
N LEU A 106 11.05 -18.49 -7.73
CA LEU A 106 11.36 -18.06 -6.36
C LEU A 106 12.54 -17.07 -6.33
N SER A 107 13.61 -17.41 -7.05
CA SER A 107 14.80 -16.56 -7.17
C SER A 107 14.47 -15.25 -7.87
N GLN A 108 13.61 -15.30 -8.90
CA GLN A 108 13.15 -14.11 -9.60
C GLN A 108 12.33 -13.20 -8.69
N GLN A 109 11.38 -13.76 -7.91
CA GLN A 109 10.60 -12.99 -6.93
C GLN A 109 11.50 -12.31 -5.89
N MET A 110 12.46 -13.05 -5.33
CA MET A 110 13.41 -12.50 -4.35
C MET A 110 14.21 -11.34 -4.91
N VAL A 111 14.74 -11.47 -6.13
CA VAL A 111 15.49 -10.41 -6.82
C VAL A 111 14.64 -9.18 -7.05
N VAL A 112 13.41 -9.35 -7.56
CA VAL A 112 12.52 -8.22 -7.88
C VAL A 112 12.10 -7.50 -6.60
N ILE A 113 11.74 -8.23 -5.55
CA ILE A 113 11.43 -7.64 -4.24
C ILE A 113 12.65 -6.84 -3.74
N TYR A 114 13.85 -7.43 -3.72
CA TYR A 114 15.05 -6.72 -3.25
C TYR A 114 15.30 -5.43 -4.04
N ALA A 115 15.20 -5.51 -5.37
CA ALA A 115 15.38 -4.38 -6.29
C ALA A 115 14.38 -3.25 -6.06
N HIS A 116 13.13 -3.58 -5.75
CA HIS A 116 12.12 -2.58 -5.40
C HIS A 116 12.34 -2.03 -4.01
N MET A 117 12.70 -2.86 -3.02
CA MET A 117 12.95 -2.40 -1.66
C MET A 117 14.17 -1.47 -1.56
N GLN A 118 15.23 -1.67 -2.34
CA GLN A 118 16.34 -0.68 -2.40
C GLN A 118 15.90 0.66 -2.99
N ARG A 119 15.01 0.67 -4.00
CA ARG A 119 14.48 1.89 -4.60
C ARG A 119 13.51 2.59 -3.66
N LEU A 120 12.70 1.83 -2.93
CA LEU A 120 11.78 2.35 -1.91
C LEU A 120 12.55 2.94 -0.72
N ALA A 121 13.67 2.33 -0.31
CA ALA A 121 14.53 2.92 0.72
C ALA A 121 15.13 4.28 0.27
N ALA A 122 15.52 4.40 -1.00
CA ALA A 122 15.96 5.69 -1.55
C ALA A 122 14.81 6.70 -1.61
N LEU A 123 13.63 6.28 -2.06
CA LEU A 123 12.44 7.12 -2.09
C LEU A 123 12.04 7.61 -0.69
N ASP A 124 12.12 6.74 0.33
CA ASP A 124 11.90 7.11 1.73
C ASP A 124 12.86 8.24 2.15
N ALA A 125 14.14 8.17 1.77
CA ALA A 125 15.07 9.28 2.04
C ALA A 125 14.68 10.57 1.29
N GLU A 126 14.32 10.47 0.01
CA GLU A 126 13.94 11.62 -0.82
C GLU A 126 12.68 12.34 -0.32
N VAL A 127 11.71 11.60 0.22
CA VAL A 127 10.45 12.16 0.77
C VAL A 127 10.56 12.60 2.24
N GLY A 128 11.73 12.44 2.87
CA GLY A 128 11.95 12.80 4.28
C GLY A 128 11.46 11.76 5.29
N ALA A 129 11.28 10.51 4.86
CA ALA A 129 10.87 9.35 5.66
C ALA A 129 12.01 8.32 5.88
N GLY A 130 13.26 8.64 5.53
CA GLY A 130 14.38 7.69 5.53
C GLY A 130 14.65 6.98 6.86
N ASP A 131 14.33 7.63 7.98
CA ASP A 131 14.52 7.10 9.34
C ASP A 131 13.26 6.44 9.93
N VAL A 132 12.15 6.42 9.19
CA VAL A 132 10.88 5.84 9.66
C VAL A 132 10.94 4.32 9.60
N ASN A 133 11.37 3.78 8.46
CA ASN A 133 11.51 2.35 8.25
C ASN A 133 12.87 1.83 8.71
N LYS A 134 12.88 0.64 9.32
CA LYS A 134 14.11 -0.07 9.67
C LYS A 134 14.52 -0.96 8.50
N TRP A 135 15.82 -0.97 8.24
CA TRP A 135 16.45 -1.75 7.19
C TRP A 135 17.50 -2.70 7.81
N PRO A 136 17.64 -3.95 7.33
CA PRO A 136 16.82 -4.58 6.29
C PRO A 136 15.39 -4.85 6.74
N ARG A 137 14.48 -4.91 5.78
CA ARG A 137 13.07 -5.25 5.98
C ARG A 137 12.88 -6.76 6.00
N ASP A 138 12.06 -7.24 6.92
CA ASP A 138 11.67 -8.65 6.95
C ASP A 138 10.58 -8.91 5.91
N VAL A 139 10.82 -9.88 5.04
CA VAL A 139 9.91 -10.26 3.97
C VAL A 139 9.60 -11.75 4.00
N GLY A 140 8.34 -12.09 4.23
CA GLY A 140 7.84 -13.45 4.12
C GLY A 140 7.37 -13.76 2.70
N ILE A 141 7.87 -14.85 2.11
CA ILE A 141 7.44 -15.34 0.80
C ILE A 141 6.85 -16.75 0.90
N GLY A 142 5.87 -17.04 0.05
CA GLY A 142 5.13 -18.31 0.14
C GLY A 142 4.42 -18.45 1.49
N VAL A 143 3.92 -17.33 2.02
CA VAL A 143 3.20 -17.27 3.29
C VAL A 143 1.94 -18.10 3.15
N ARG A 144 1.76 -19.07 4.05
CA ARG A 144 0.57 -19.93 4.06
C ARG A 144 -0.47 -19.29 4.94
N VAL A 145 -1.65 -19.13 4.36
CA VAL A 145 -2.83 -18.61 5.04
C VAL A 145 -3.85 -19.75 5.02
N LYS A 146 -4.26 -20.29 6.17
CA LYS A 146 -5.44 -21.17 6.29
C LYS A 146 -6.66 -20.48 5.65
N GLY A 147 -7.57 -21.28 5.12
CA GLY A 147 -8.55 -20.81 4.13
C GLY A 147 -8.00 -20.62 2.72
N GLY A 148 -6.67 -20.69 2.51
CA GLY A 148 -6.06 -20.81 1.19
C GLY A 148 -5.97 -19.49 0.41
N MET A 149 -5.78 -18.35 1.09
CA MET A 149 -5.63 -17.07 0.41
C MET A 149 -4.46 -17.12 -0.59
N SER A 150 -4.73 -16.68 -1.82
CA SER A 150 -3.76 -16.58 -2.92
C SER A 150 -3.92 -15.24 -3.61
N ASN A 151 -2.92 -14.87 -4.42
CA ASN A 151 -2.94 -13.63 -5.21
C ASN A 151 -3.11 -12.37 -4.34
N ASN A 152 -2.37 -12.30 -3.23
CA ASN A 152 -2.38 -11.13 -2.37
C ASN A 152 -0.97 -10.81 -1.81
N ALA A 153 -0.82 -9.59 -1.29
CA ALA A 153 0.26 -9.19 -0.41
C ALA A 153 -0.33 -8.31 0.69
N PHE A 154 0.39 -8.17 1.80
CA PHE A 154 -0.01 -7.27 2.88
C PHE A 154 1.21 -6.93 3.75
N TYR A 155 1.14 -5.79 4.42
CA TYR A 155 2.06 -5.42 5.48
C TYR A 155 1.47 -5.75 6.86
N ASP A 156 2.24 -6.42 7.72
CA ASP A 156 1.88 -6.67 9.12
C ASP A 156 2.64 -5.70 10.03
N GLY A 157 1.90 -4.75 10.63
CA GLY A 157 2.46 -3.76 11.54
C GLY A 157 3.02 -4.34 12.85
N LYS A 158 2.51 -5.49 13.30
CA LYS A 158 2.94 -6.10 14.56
C LYS A 158 4.31 -6.79 14.42
N THR A 159 4.58 -7.45 13.29
CA THR A 159 5.91 -8.01 12.96
C THR A 159 6.83 -7.04 12.22
N ASP A 160 6.30 -5.89 11.77
CA ASP A 160 6.97 -4.92 10.90
C ASP A 160 7.49 -5.56 9.59
N SER A 161 6.68 -6.43 8.98
CA SER A 161 7.08 -7.26 7.83
C SER A 161 6.12 -7.18 6.65
N MET A 162 6.64 -7.47 5.45
CA MET A 162 5.82 -7.62 4.24
C MET A 162 5.62 -9.10 3.93
N LEU A 163 4.39 -9.49 3.61
CA LEU A 163 4.00 -10.88 3.50
C LEU A 163 3.37 -11.15 2.13
N PHE A 164 3.97 -12.06 1.36
CA PHE A 164 3.54 -12.44 0.02
C PHE A 164 2.98 -13.87 0.04
N VAL A 165 1.70 -14.00 -0.28
CA VAL A 165 1.06 -15.31 -0.44
C VAL A 165 1.30 -15.86 -1.84
N PRO A 166 1.14 -17.18 -2.07
CA PRO A 166 1.29 -17.77 -3.39
C PRO A 166 0.40 -17.09 -4.44
N TYR A 167 0.98 -16.83 -5.60
CA TYR A 167 0.28 -16.29 -6.76
C TYR A 167 -0.02 -17.42 -7.74
N THR A 168 -1.28 -17.55 -8.15
CA THR A 168 -1.81 -18.67 -8.94
C THR A 168 -2.46 -18.23 -10.25
N GLN A 169 -2.51 -16.93 -10.52
CA GLN A 169 -3.08 -16.37 -11.75
C GLN A 169 -2.02 -16.32 -12.87
N PRO A 170 -2.44 -16.22 -14.15
CA PRO A 170 -1.52 -16.18 -15.28
C PRO A 170 -0.89 -14.80 -15.54
N ASP A 171 -1.37 -13.75 -14.86
CA ASP A 171 -0.87 -12.38 -15.00
C ASP A 171 0.43 -12.16 -14.21
N LEU A 172 0.92 -10.92 -14.12
CA LEU A 172 2.18 -10.62 -13.44
C LEU A 172 2.07 -10.98 -11.95
N PRO A 173 2.96 -11.82 -11.39
CA PRO A 173 2.95 -12.11 -9.96
C PRO A 173 3.02 -10.84 -9.12
N ILE A 174 2.25 -10.76 -8.03
CA ILE A 174 2.22 -9.57 -7.14
C ILE A 174 3.61 -9.21 -6.62
N ALA A 175 4.42 -10.21 -6.27
CA ALA A 175 5.80 -10.02 -5.85
C ALA A 175 6.71 -9.38 -6.92
N ALA A 176 6.29 -9.39 -8.18
CA ALA A 176 6.99 -8.75 -9.29
C ALA A 176 6.40 -7.37 -9.68
N ASN A 177 5.29 -6.96 -9.07
CA ASN A 177 4.62 -5.70 -9.38
C ASN A 177 5.14 -4.57 -8.49
N GLY A 178 6.02 -3.74 -9.03
CA GLY A 178 6.63 -2.63 -8.29
C GLY A 178 5.63 -1.64 -7.68
N GLY A 179 4.46 -1.46 -8.29
CA GLY A 179 3.42 -0.59 -7.74
C GLY A 179 2.72 -1.19 -6.53
N ILE A 180 2.45 -2.51 -6.55
CA ILE A 180 1.91 -3.19 -5.37
C ILE A 180 2.96 -3.25 -4.26
N LEU A 181 4.23 -3.51 -4.58
CA LEU A 181 5.30 -3.45 -3.57
C LEU A 181 5.41 -2.08 -2.90
N ALA A 182 5.28 -0.99 -3.68
CA ALA A 182 5.26 0.36 -3.16
C ALA A 182 4.00 0.65 -2.31
N HIS A 183 2.83 0.15 -2.71
CA HIS A 183 1.59 0.21 -1.94
C HIS A 183 1.76 -0.47 -0.57
N GLU A 184 2.22 -1.73 -0.56
CA GLU A 184 2.46 -2.48 0.67
C GLU A 184 3.54 -1.84 1.56
N HIS A 185 4.57 -1.26 0.94
CA HIS A 185 5.59 -0.52 1.67
C HIS A 185 5.02 0.72 2.35
N PHE A 186 4.11 1.45 1.70
CA PHE A 186 3.51 2.65 2.30
C PHE A 186 2.70 2.33 3.56
N HIS A 187 2.02 1.19 3.62
CA HIS A 187 1.34 0.75 4.85
C HIS A 187 2.27 0.72 6.07
N SER A 188 3.57 0.47 5.88
CA SER A 188 4.55 0.56 6.96
C SER A 188 4.82 1.99 7.44
N LEU A 189 4.88 2.95 6.52
CA LEU A 189 5.00 4.37 6.85
C LEU A 189 3.75 4.85 7.60
N PHE A 190 2.58 4.53 7.07
CA PHE A 190 1.31 4.90 7.68
C PHE A 190 1.16 4.28 9.07
N TYR A 191 1.49 3.00 9.23
CA TYR A 191 1.49 2.36 10.54
C TYR A 191 2.39 3.09 11.54
N LYS A 192 3.62 3.43 11.16
CA LYS A 192 4.61 4.02 12.09
C LYS A 192 4.33 5.49 12.40
N LEU A 193 3.86 6.25 11.42
CA LEU A 193 3.63 7.69 11.54
C LEU A 193 2.22 8.01 12.07
N VAL A 194 1.23 7.15 11.78
CA VAL A 194 -0.18 7.38 12.12
C VAL A 194 -0.67 6.42 13.19
N LEU A 195 -0.63 5.11 12.93
CA LEU A 195 -1.35 4.14 13.77
C LEU A 195 -0.64 3.80 15.09
N LYS A 196 0.69 3.73 15.06
CA LYS A 196 1.49 3.25 16.19
C LYS A 196 1.34 4.17 17.40
N GLY A 197 0.69 3.68 18.44
CA GLY A 197 0.44 4.40 19.68
C GLY A 197 -0.91 5.11 19.73
N LEU A 198 -1.77 4.92 18.73
CA LEU A 198 -3.21 5.01 18.96
C LEU A 198 -3.61 3.76 19.77
N ASN A 199 -4.55 3.89 20.72
CA ASN A 199 -5.03 2.79 21.58
C ASN A 199 -5.81 1.71 20.80
N GLU A 200 -5.69 1.69 19.48
CA GLU A 200 -6.36 0.75 18.62
C GLU A 200 -5.43 -0.43 18.34
N GLU A 201 -5.92 -1.64 18.59
CA GLU A 201 -5.34 -2.85 18.01
C GLU A 201 -5.54 -2.92 16.48
N ALA A 202 -5.93 -1.81 15.84
CA ALA A 202 -6.12 -1.62 14.42
C ALA A 202 -4.85 -1.99 13.65
N SER A 203 -4.77 -3.26 13.32
CA SER A 203 -3.88 -3.74 12.28
C SER A 203 -4.36 -3.19 10.94
N VAL A 204 -3.43 -2.58 10.19
CA VAL A 204 -3.58 -2.06 8.81
C VAL A 204 -4.41 -2.99 7.92
N HIS A 205 -4.24 -4.30 8.09
CA HIS A 205 -5.16 -5.34 7.66
C HIS A 205 -5.48 -6.18 8.88
N ASP A 206 -6.76 -6.32 9.28
CA ASP A 206 -7.15 -7.00 10.52
C ASP A 206 -6.34 -8.29 10.73
N ARG A 207 -5.36 -8.21 11.64
CA ARG A 207 -4.43 -9.29 11.93
C ARG A 207 -5.21 -10.47 12.49
N ASN A 208 -6.34 -10.27 13.16
CA ASN A 208 -7.15 -11.36 13.67
C ASN A 208 -7.92 -12.03 12.54
N LEU A 209 -8.49 -11.29 11.59
CA LEU A 209 -9.05 -11.88 10.37
C LEU A 209 -7.96 -12.60 9.57
N PHE A 210 -6.77 -12.02 9.47
CA PHE A 210 -5.60 -12.65 8.85
C PHE A 210 -5.06 -13.83 9.65
N LEU A 211 -5.06 -13.86 10.99
CA LEU A 211 -4.54 -14.95 11.83
C LEU A 211 -5.55 -16.08 11.98
N GLN A 212 -6.83 -15.74 12.14
CA GLN A 212 -7.95 -16.68 12.13
C GLN A 212 -8.08 -17.34 10.77
N ALA A 213 -7.96 -16.55 9.69
CA ALA A 213 -7.79 -17.10 8.35
C ALA A 213 -6.48 -17.86 8.30
N SER A 214 -5.31 -17.28 8.61
CA SER A 214 -4.00 -17.84 8.28
C SER A 214 -3.58 -19.07 9.05
N GLY A 215 -4.14 -19.35 10.22
CA GLY A 215 -3.77 -20.53 11.02
C GLY A 215 -2.28 -20.56 11.34
N ILE A 216 -1.62 -19.41 11.29
CA ILE A 216 -0.29 -19.22 11.86
C ILE A 216 -0.53 -19.26 13.36
N SER A 217 -0.45 -20.47 13.93
CA SER A 217 -0.57 -20.70 15.37
C SER A 217 0.43 -19.76 16.07
N ALA A 218 -0.09 -18.75 16.76
CA ALA A 218 0.67 -17.98 17.72
C ALA A 218 0.95 -18.95 18.88
N ASP A 219 2.05 -19.68 18.77
CA ASP A 219 2.51 -20.74 19.67
C ASP A 219 1.53 -21.90 19.90
N ASP A 220 1.90 -23.06 19.37
CA ASP A 220 1.44 -24.37 19.84
C ASP A 220 1.90 -24.60 21.29
N LYS A 221 1.13 -24.10 22.26
CA LYS A 221 1.07 -24.65 23.61
C LYS A 221 -0.39 -24.70 24.09
N HIS A 222 -1.00 -25.88 23.90
CA HIS A 222 -2.12 -26.39 24.70
C HIS A 222 -3.31 -25.45 24.99
N THR A 223 -4.04 -25.01 23.96
CA THR A 223 -5.45 -24.61 24.13
C THR A 223 -6.31 -25.22 23.03
N ALA A 224 -6.47 -26.54 23.06
CA ALA A 224 -7.44 -27.25 22.22
C ALA A 224 -8.90 -27.08 22.70
N ASP A 225 -9.13 -26.38 23.82
CA ASP A 225 -10.46 -26.27 24.46
C ASP A 225 -11.03 -24.84 24.49
N ALA A 226 -10.41 -23.88 23.82
CA ALA A 226 -11.05 -22.58 23.61
C ALA A 226 -12.01 -22.70 22.41
N THR A 227 -13.21 -23.23 22.65
CA THR A 227 -14.35 -22.95 21.78
C THR A 227 -14.39 -21.44 21.57
N PRO A 228 -14.39 -20.94 20.32
CA PRO A 228 -14.61 -19.52 20.08
C PRO A 228 -15.88 -19.14 20.83
N ALA A 229 -15.81 -18.11 21.67
CA ALA A 229 -17.02 -17.55 22.25
C ALA A 229 -18.02 -17.36 21.11
N PRO A 230 -19.27 -17.84 21.25
CA PRO A 230 -20.26 -17.73 20.19
C PRO A 230 -20.27 -16.28 19.73
N ILE A 231 -19.93 -16.06 18.46
CA ILE A 231 -20.01 -14.75 17.83
C ILE A 231 -21.47 -14.34 18.02
N GLY A 232 -21.70 -13.33 18.86
CA GLY A 232 -23.03 -12.85 19.17
C GLY A 232 -23.72 -12.52 17.86
N ARG A 233 -24.81 -13.24 17.56
CA ARG A 233 -25.67 -12.88 16.44
C ARG A 233 -26.17 -11.47 16.72
N LEU A 234 -25.79 -10.50 15.89
CA LEU A 234 -26.40 -9.18 15.96
C LEU A 234 -27.88 -9.38 15.65
N GLU A 235 -28.76 -9.04 16.60
CA GLU A 235 -30.18 -9.00 16.31
C GLU A 235 -30.40 -7.96 15.23
N ALA A 236 -31.15 -8.32 14.17
CA ALA A 236 -31.44 -7.41 13.07
C ALA A 236 -32.13 -6.15 13.63
N ARG A 237 -31.40 -5.03 13.70
CA ARG A 237 -31.91 -3.77 14.23
C ARG A 237 -32.77 -3.11 13.17
N SER A 238 -34.06 -2.90 13.45
CA SER A 238 -35.02 -2.36 12.49
C SER A 238 -35.02 -0.84 12.37
N ASP A 239 -34.22 -0.10 13.15
CA ASP A 239 -34.22 1.38 13.15
C ASP A 239 -32.81 1.98 13.29
N PHE A 240 -32.44 2.85 12.34
CA PHE A 240 -31.23 3.69 12.35
C PHE A 240 -31.09 4.55 13.60
N ARG A 241 -32.21 4.96 14.22
CA ARG A 241 -32.21 5.82 15.42
C ARG A 241 -31.78 5.07 16.69
N SER A 242 -31.67 3.74 16.62
CA SER A 242 -31.27 2.89 17.74
C SER A 242 -29.80 2.47 17.70
N LEU A 243 -29.02 2.96 16.72
CA LEU A 243 -27.59 2.69 16.68
C LEU A 243 -26.92 3.33 17.90
N ASP A 244 -26.15 2.52 18.61
CA ASP A 244 -25.29 3.01 19.65
C ASP A 244 -24.26 3.99 19.06
N LYS A 245 -24.06 5.12 19.73
CA LYS A 245 -23.22 6.20 19.20
C LYS A 245 -21.75 5.77 19.19
N ASP A 246 -21.32 5.03 20.20
CA ASP A 246 -19.94 4.56 20.32
C ASP A 246 -19.66 3.51 19.23
N GLU A 247 -20.57 2.54 19.00
CA GLU A 247 -20.46 1.58 17.89
C GLU A 247 -20.37 2.28 16.51
N LEU A 248 -21.20 3.31 16.28
CA LEU A 248 -21.15 4.08 15.03
C LEU A 248 -19.84 4.85 14.88
N GLN A 249 -19.35 5.44 15.97
CA GLN A 249 -18.08 6.16 15.97
C GLN A 249 -16.91 5.23 15.66
N GLU A 250 -16.87 4.04 16.27
CA GLU A 250 -15.85 3.02 16.02
C GLU A 250 -15.87 2.55 14.56
N ALA A 251 -17.05 2.24 14.01
CA ALA A 251 -17.20 1.81 12.62
C ALA A 251 -16.81 2.92 11.63
N TYR A 252 -17.16 4.18 11.94
CA TYR A 252 -16.74 5.35 11.17
C TYR A 252 -15.22 5.49 11.17
N HIS A 253 -14.60 5.45 12.34
CA HIS A 253 -13.15 5.62 12.49
C HIS A 253 -12.42 4.51 11.75
N THR A 254 -12.87 3.27 11.89
CA THR A 254 -12.34 2.11 11.17
C THR A 254 -12.40 2.29 9.65
N ALA A 255 -13.56 2.68 9.11
CA ALA A 255 -13.72 2.89 7.67
C ALA A 255 -12.83 4.02 7.15
N LEU A 256 -12.78 5.15 7.87
CA LEU A 256 -12.00 6.31 7.47
C LEU A 256 -10.51 6.04 7.54
N MET A 257 -10.02 5.48 8.65
CA MET A 257 -8.62 5.15 8.85
C MET A 257 -8.11 4.17 7.79
N ARG A 258 -8.87 3.10 7.52
CA ARG A 258 -8.54 2.17 6.45
C ARG A 258 -8.58 2.84 5.09
N GLY A 259 -9.59 3.67 4.83
CA GLY A 259 -9.68 4.44 3.59
C GLY A 259 -8.47 5.33 3.35
N LEU A 260 -8.02 6.06 4.38
CA LEU A 260 -6.81 6.90 4.30
C LEU A 260 -5.58 6.04 4.02
N ASN A 261 -5.40 4.95 4.76
CA ASN A 261 -4.28 4.04 4.60
C ASN A 261 -4.21 3.42 3.20
N GLU A 262 -5.32 2.85 2.72
CA GLU A 262 -5.44 2.26 1.37
C GLU A 262 -5.24 3.31 0.27
N GLY A 263 -5.82 4.50 0.44
CA GLY A 263 -5.73 5.56 -0.56
C GLY A 263 -4.34 6.18 -0.65
N PHE A 264 -3.69 6.42 0.48
CA PHE A 264 -2.32 6.92 0.45
C PHE A 264 -1.35 5.86 -0.07
N ALA A 265 -1.61 4.57 0.18
CA ALA A 265 -0.86 3.48 -0.40
C ALA A 265 -1.07 3.37 -1.93
N ASP A 266 -2.29 3.55 -2.43
CA ASP A 266 -2.58 3.60 -3.88
C ASP A 266 -1.91 4.81 -4.56
N PHE A 267 -1.97 5.98 -3.92
CA PHE A 267 -1.18 7.12 -4.36
C PHE A 267 0.31 6.79 -4.39
N TRP A 268 0.87 6.13 -3.38
CA TRP A 268 2.28 5.76 -3.33
C TRP A 268 2.68 4.79 -4.44
N GLY A 269 1.83 3.78 -4.73
CA GLY A 269 2.03 2.85 -5.84
C GLY A 269 2.07 3.53 -7.21
N TRP A 270 1.17 4.50 -7.43
CA TRP A 270 1.19 5.36 -8.62
C TRP A 270 2.40 6.30 -8.64
N MET A 271 2.70 6.94 -7.51
CA MET A 271 3.82 7.85 -7.37
C MET A 271 5.13 7.16 -7.75
N TYR A 272 5.31 5.92 -7.28
CA TYR A 272 6.47 5.09 -7.56
C TYR A 272 6.57 4.64 -9.03
N THR A 273 5.45 4.24 -9.65
CA THR A 273 5.48 3.62 -11.00
C THR A 273 5.17 4.58 -12.16
N GLY A 274 4.42 5.64 -11.90
CA GLY A 274 3.83 6.53 -12.92
C GLY A 274 2.65 5.92 -13.68
N ASN A 275 2.21 4.72 -13.28
CA ASN A 275 1.12 4.01 -13.91
C ASN A 275 -0.17 4.14 -13.07
N PRO A 276 -1.22 4.85 -13.54
CA PRO A 276 -2.48 4.97 -12.80
C PRO A 276 -3.24 3.65 -12.68
N ASP A 277 -2.87 2.63 -13.48
CA ASP A 277 -3.43 1.28 -13.48
C ASP A 277 -2.43 0.25 -12.92
N PHE A 278 -1.47 0.64 -12.07
CA PHE A 278 -0.36 -0.24 -11.67
C PHE A 278 -0.79 -1.61 -11.13
N ILE A 279 -1.93 -1.68 -10.43
CA ILE A 279 -2.52 -2.92 -9.89
C ILE A 279 -2.96 -3.87 -11.00
N ALA A 280 -3.46 -3.35 -12.13
CA ALA A 280 -4.10 -4.12 -13.19
C ALA A 280 -3.15 -5.10 -13.89
N ALA A 281 -1.83 -4.91 -13.78
CA ALA A 281 -0.85 -5.86 -14.30
C ALA A 281 -0.87 -7.21 -13.55
N SER A 282 -1.26 -7.20 -12.27
CA SER A 282 -1.38 -8.39 -11.43
C SER A 282 -2.82 -8.76 -11.11
N LEU A 283 -3.72 -7.78 -11.01
CA LEU A 283 -5.12 -8.00 -10.67
C LEU A 283 -6.01 -7.24 -11.67
N PRO A 284 -6.16 -7.73 -12.92
CA PRO A 284 -6.89 -7.02 -13.97
C PRO A 284 -8.34 -6.67 -13.59
N SER A 285 -9.00 -7.50 -12.77
CA SER A 285 -10.36 -7.26 -12.28
C SER A 285 -10.48 -6.04 -11.39
N GLN A 286 -9.38 -5.60 -10.76
CA GLN A 286 -9.35 -4.42 -9.88
C GLN A 286 -9.22 -3.10 -10.67
N LYS A 287 -8.97 -3.16 -11.98
CA LYS A 287 -8.76 -1.96 -12.80
C LYS A 287 -9.94 -1.00 -12.75
N SER A 288 -11.18 -1.50 -12.88
CA SER A 288 -12.38 -0.67 -12.94
C SER A 288 -12.64 0.10 -11.65
N VAL A 289 -12.20 -0.43 -10.52
CA VAL A 289 -12.46 0.12 -9.19
C VAL A 289 -11.30 0.95 -8.67
N ARG A 290 -10.05 0.52 -8.88
CA ARG A 290 -8.84 1.14 -8.28
C ARG A 290 -7.98 1.95 -9.24
N SER A 291 -8.37 2.08 -10.51
CA SER A 291 -7.64 2.98 -11.43
C SER A 291 -7.67 4.41 -10.91
N LEU A 292 -6.51 5.07 -10.95
CA LEU A 292 -6.38 6.50 -10.68
C LEU A 292 -6.64 7.36 -11.92
N GLU A 293 -6.82 6.72 -13.08
CA GLU A 293 -7.21 7.41 -14.30
C GLU A 293 -8.73 7.58 -14.31
N VAL A 294 -9.20 8.82 -14.23
CA VAL A 294 -10.63 9.11 -14.29
C VAL A 294 -10.95 10.08 -15.42
N LYS A 295 -12.02 9.75 -16.14
CA LYS A 295 -12.61 10.64 -17.15
C LYS A 295 -13.56 11.66 -16.53
N ASN A 296 -14.13 11.34 -15.37
CA ASN A 296 -15.06 12.21 -14.66
C ASN A 296 -14.29 13.14 -13.71
N ALA A 297 -14.36 14.44 -13.96
CA ALA A 297 -13.74 15.48 -13.15
C ALA A 297 -14.27 15.50 -11.70
N ASP A 298 -15.53 15.12 -11.46
CA ASP A 298 -16.12 15.14 -10.12
C ASP A 298 -15.41 14.18 -9.15
N LEU A 299 -14.90 13.06 -9.68
CA LEU A 299 -14.19 12.03 -8.91
C LEU A 299 -12.77 12.45 -8.49
N VAL A 300 -12.25 13.56 -9.01
CA VAL A 300 -10.97 14.15 -8.59
C VAL A 300 -11.15 15.49 -7.88
N HIS A 301 -12.39 15.97 -7.75
CA HIS A 301 -12.71 17.26 -7.11
C HIS A 301 -13.45 17.09 -5.78
N THR A 302 -13.62 15.86 -5.29
CA THR A 302 -14.38 15.57 -4.07
C THR A 302 -13.68 14.46 -3.28
N MET A 303 -13.49 14.68 -1.99
CA MET A 303 -13.17 13.65 -1.01
C MET A 303 -14.43 13.28 -0.20
N PRO A 304 -14.46 12.09 0.43
CA PRO A 304 -15.59 11.68 1.26
C PRO A 304 -15.87 12.69 2.38
N SER A 305 -17.10 13.20 2.47
CA SER A 305 -17.52 14.06 3.58
C SER A 305 -17.85 13.23 4.82
N GLU A 306 -17.75 13.83 6.01
CA GLU A 306 -18.14 13.16 7.27
C GLU A 306 -19.58 12.62 7.18
N LEU A 307 -20.51 13.45 6.70
CA LEU A 307 -21.92 13.07 6.55
C LEU A 307 -22.10 11.84 5.68
N ASN A 308 -21.41 11.77 4.53
CA ASN A 308 -21.52 10.65 3.61
C ASN A 308 -20.96 9.37 4.22
N VAL A 309 -19.79 9.44 4.86
CA VAL A 309 -19.17 8.29 5.53
C VAL A 309 -20.06 7.80 6.68
N ARG A 310 -20.59 8.70 7.52
CA ARG A 310 -21.51 8.32 8.61
C ARG A 310 -22.78 7.67 8.10
N ARG A 311 -23.38 8.22 7.04
CA ARG A 311 -24.58 7.65 6.42
C ARG A 311 -24.31 6.24 5.90
N ASP A 312 -23.24 6.04 5.16
CA ASP A 312 -22.93 4.76 4.52
C ASP A 312 -22.54 3.71 5.58
N VAL A 313 -21.76 4.09 6.60
CA VAL A 313 -21.45 3.22 7.75
C VAL A 313 -22.71 2.84 8.53
N SER A 314 -23.57 3.80 8.84
CA SER A 314 -24.85 3.53 9.52
C SER A 314 -25.69 2.54 8.70
N PHE A 315 -25.69 2.69 7.38
CA PHE A 315 -26.39 1.77 6.48
C PHE A 315 -25.81 0.35 6.59
N PHE A 316 -24.49 0.18 6.61
CA PHE A 316 -23.89 -1.13 6.82
C PHE A 316 -24.23 -1.72 8.19
N MET A 317 -24.20 -0.92 9.26
CA MET A 317 -24.54 -1.40 10.61
C MET A 317 -25.98 -1.90 10.74
N VAL A 318 -26.93 -1.24 10.08
CA VAL A 318 -28.35 -1.65 10.11
C VAL A 318 -28.61 -2.89 9.25
N ASN A 319 -27.90 -3.03 8.13
CA ASN A 319 -28.18 -4.08 7.14
C ASN A 319 -27.29 -5.33 7.26
N SER A 320 -26.23 -5.29 8.07
CA SER A 320 -25.37 -6.46 8.26
C SER A 320 -26.00 -7.43 9.27
N GLY A 321 -26.09 -8.71 8.91
CA GLY A 321 -26.67 -9.76 9.77
C GLY A 321 -25.77 -10.18 10.93
N ASP A 322 -24.46 -9.91 10.83
CA ASP A 322 -23.47 -10.16 11.87
C ASP A 322 -22.24 -9.25 11.73
N SER A 323 -21.30 -9.35 12.68
CA SER A 323 -20.07 -8.56 12.70
C SER A 323 -19.10 -8.90 11.57
N ILE A 324 -19.17 -10.11 10.99
CA ILE A 324 -18.32 -10.53 9.87
C ILE A 324 -18.75 -9.82 8.61
N GLU A 325 -20.06 -9.79 8.34
CA GLU A 325 -20.65 -9.07 7.21
C GLU A 325 -20.39 -7.56 7.33
N LEU A 326 -20.58 -6.99 8.54
CA LEU A 326 -20.27 -5.58 8.79
C LEU A 326 -18.81 -5.26 8.46
N ASN A 327 -17.87 -6.05 8.99
CA ASN A 327 -16.45 -5.87 8.71
C ASN A 327 -16.12 -6.00 7.22
N SER A 328 -16.71 -6.98 6.52
CA SER A 328 -16.55 -7.12 5.08
C SER A 328 -17.04 -5.89 4.31
N ASN A 329 -18.20 -5.35 4.69
CA ASN A 329 -18.76 -4.13 4.10
C ASN A 329 -17.88 -2.90 4.35
N LEU A 330 -17.39 -2.74 5.58
CA LEU A 330 -16.48 -1.64 5.94
C LEU A 330 -15.15 -1.74 5.18
N ILE A 331 -14.60 -2.95 4.99
CA ILE A 331 -13.39 -3.18 4.19
C ILE A 331 -13.63 -2.80 2.73
N GLY A 332 -14.71 -3.28 2.11
CA GLY A 332 -15.06 -2.94 0.73
C GLY A 332 -15.26 -1.42 0.53
N TYR A 333 -15.91 -0.79 1.49
CA TYR A 333 -16.11 0.66 1.50
C TYR A 333 -14.80 1.43 1.66
N ALA A 334 -13.89 0.97 2.52
CA ALA A 334 -12.58 1.58 2.71
C ALA A 334 -11.78 1.67 1.40
N TYR A 335 -11.81 0.64 0.53
CA TYR A 335 -11.18 0.72 -0.79
C TYR A 335 -11.79 1.80 -1.69
N THR A 336 -13.11 2.00 -1.59
CA THR A 336 -13.81 3.07 -2.33
C THR A 336 -13.36 4.44 -1.84
N LEU A 337 -13.28 4.64 -0.51
CA LEU A 337 -12.75 5.86 0.10
C LEU A 337 -11.29 6.10 -0.32
N GLY A 338 -10.45 5.08 -0.20
CA GLY A 338 -9.03 5.14 -0.54
C GLY A 338 -8.78 5.53 -1.99
N THR A 339 -9.53 4.94 -2.91
CA THR A 339 -9.42 5.31 -4.33
C THR A 339 -9.75 6.79 -4.56
N GLN A 340 -10.75 7.35 -3.86
CA GLN A 340 -11.09 8.78 -3.98
C GLN A 340 -9.96 9.66 -3.45
N TYR A 341 -9.39 9.36 -2.27
CA TYR A 341 -8.23 10.09 -1.75
C TYR A 341 -7.06 10.07 -2.73
N SER A 342 -6.76 8.90 -3.29
CA SER A 342 -5.66 8.70 -4.26
C SER A 342 -5.83 9.55 -5.51
N ARG A 343 -7.05 9.61 -6.05
CA ARG A 343 -7.37 10.38 -7.25
C ARG A 343 -7.20 11.88 -7.03
N VAL A 344 -7.63 12.38 -5.88
CA VAL A 344 -7.42 13.79 -5.50
C VAL A 344 -5.92 14.10 -5.39
N LEU A 345 -5.13 13.25 -4.73
CA LEU A 345 -3.67 13.45 -4.63
C LEU A 345 -2.95 13.36 -5.97
N LYS A 346 -3.36 12.42 -6.85
CA LYS A 346 -2.86 12.36 -8.23
C LYS A 346 -3.18 13.66 -8.98
N ARG A 347 -4.42 14.14 -8.91
CA ARG A 347 -4.83 15.38 -9.59
C ARG A 347 -4.08 16.59 -9.05
N LEU A 348 -3.85 16.66 -7.74
CA LEU A 348 -2.98 17.67 -7.13
C LEU A 348 -1.56 17.62 -7.71
N SER A 349 -1.02 16.43 -7.95
CA SER A 349 0.30 16.26 -8.57
C SER A 349 0.32 16.77 -10.02
N ASP A 350 -0.73 16.50 -10.79
CA ASP A 350 -0.88 17.02 -12.17
C ASP A 350 -0.94 18.56 -12.17
N ILE A 351 -1.66 19.17 -11.22
CA ILE A 351 -1.75 20.64 -11.07
C ILE A 351 -0.40 21.23 -10.62
N THR A 352 0.26 20.59 -9.66
CA THR A 352 1.57 21.01 -9.13
C THR A 352 2.62 21.00 -10.24
N LYS A 353 2.59 19.99 -11.11
CA LYS A 353 3.45 19.89 -12.30
C LYS A 353 3.36 21.14 -13.17
N GLU A 354 2.14 21.54 -13.51
CA GLU A 354 1.88 22.72 -14.36
C GLU A 354 2.20 24.01 -13.62
N ALA A 355 1.72 24.16 -12.39
CA ALA A 355 1.86 25.38 -11.59
C ALA A 355 3.32 25.73 -11.27
N ARG A 356 4.17 24.71 -11.10
CA ARG A 356 5.58 24.86 -10.71
C ARG A 356 6.56 24.52 -11.83
N ASN A 357 6.08 24.23 -13.05
CA ASN A 357 6.90 23.82 -14.19
C ASN A 357 7.86 22.66 -13.86
N LEU A 358 7.34 21.62 -13.22
CA LEU A 358 8.09 20.44 -12.81
C LEU A 358 7.96 19.30 -13.83
N SER A 359 8.87 18.33 -13.77
CA SER A 359 8.66 17.05 -14.46
C SER A 359 7.52 16.26 -13.78
N GLU A 360 6.94 15.28 -14.48
CA GLU A 360 5.92 14.40 -13.89
C GLU A 360 6.47 13.61 -12.69
N ALA A 361 7.75 13.23 -12.70
CA ALA A 361 8.39 12.56 -11.57
C ALA A 361 8.59 13.51 -10.38
N ASP A 362 9.07 14.72 -10.62
CA ASP A 362 9.33 15.69 -9.54
C ASP A 362 8.04 16.19 -8.88
N ALA A 363 6.97 16.39 -9.66
CA ALA A 363 5.67 16.79 -9.11
C ALA A 363 5.07 15.70 -8.21
N ARG A 364 5.18 14.43 -8.63
CA ARG A 364 4.81 13.26 -7.83
C ARG A 364 5.59 13.21 -6.53
N LEU A 365 6.91 13.31 -6.61
CA LEU A 365 7.79 13.34 -5.45
C LEU A 365 7.47 14.50 -4.50
N GLN A 366 7.16 15.67 -5.05
CA GLN A 366 6.80 16.86 -4.26
C GLN A 366 5.51 16.66 -3.47
N VAL A 367 4.46 16.09 -4.09
CA VAL A 367 3.22 15.76 -3.37
C VAL A 367 3.46 14.64 -2.36
N GLY A 368 4.31 13.66 -2.65
CA GLY A 368 4.75 12.64 -1.70
C GLY A 368 5.39 13.23 -0.44
N LYS A 369 6.28 14.23 -0.59
CA LYS A 369 6.88 14.97 0.53
C LYS A 369 5.82 15.66 1.40
N TRP A 370 4.87 16.34 0.77
CA TRP A 370 3.78 17.01 1.49
C TRP A 370 2.89 16.01 2.22
N LEU A 371 2.58 14.88 1.59
CA LEU A 371 1.79 13.82 2.21
C LEU A 371 2.49 13.28 3.46
N VAL A 372 3.78 12.91 3.38
CA VAL A 372 4.57 12.43 4.53
C VAL A 372 4.60 13.45 5.66
N LYS A 373 4.81 14.73 5.33
CA LYS A 373 4.79 15.83 6.31
C LYS A 373 3.42 16.02 6.97
N THR A 374 2.33 15.65 6.28
CA THR A 374 0.95 15.71 6.79
C THR A 374 0.62 14.56 7.74
N LEU A 375 1.24 13.37 7.61
CA LEU A 375 0.86 12.19 8.40
C LEU A 375 0.86 12.40 9.93
N PRO A 376 1.80 13.16 10.54
CA PRO A 376 1.72 13.48 11.97
C PRO A 376 0.46 14.27 12.39
N SER A 377 -0.04 15.18 11.54
CA SER A 377 -1.29 15.90 11.84
C SER A 377 -2.51 15.02 11.66
N VAL A 378 -2.48 14.06 10.71
CA VAL A 378 -3.50 13.00 10.59
C VAL A 378 -3.57 12.20 11.89
N ARG A 379 -2.42 11.76 12.42
CA ARG A 379 -2.37 11.06 13.71
C ARG A 379 -2.99 11.86 14.84
N ALA A 380 -2.58 13.12 14.99
CA ALA A 380 -3.08 13.99 16.05
C ALA A 380 -4.60 14.19 15.93
N GLY A 381 -5.10 14.36 14.70
CA GLY A 381 -6.51 14.52 14.43
C GLY A 381 -7.34 13.25 14.71
N LEU A 382 -6.80 12.07 14.41
CA LEU A 382 -7.45 10.78 14.74
C LEU A 382 -7.43 10.53 16.26
N ALA A 383 -6.33 10.84 16.95
CA ALA A 383 -6.22 10.67 18.40
C ALA A 383 -7.15 11.63 19.19
N ALA A 384 -7.42 12.81 18.63
CA ALA A 384 -8.32 13.80 19.21
C ALA A 384 -9.79 13.59 18.80
N ALA A 385 -10.10 12.60 17.96
CA ALA A 385 -11.45 12.37 17.51
C ALA A 385 -12.30 11.71 18.62
N ASP A 386 -13.50 12.25 18.81
CA ASP A 386 -14.50 11.75 19.77
C ASP A 386 -15.89 11.70 19.11
N ASN A 387 -16.92 11.37 19.90
CA ASN A 387 -18.31 11.29 19.45
C ASN A 387 -18.88 12.61 18.89
N GLU A 388 -18.25 13.74 19.18
CA GLU A 388 -18.66 15.08 18.74
C GLU A 388 -17.75 15.62 17.62
N ASN A 389 -16.50 15.15 17.56
CA ASN A 389 -15.43 15.71 16.76
C ASN A 389 -14.76 14.66 15.86
N PHE A 390 -15.47 14.19 14.84
CA PHE A 390 -14.91 13.23 13.89
C PHE A 390 -13.67 13.77 13.15
N TYR A 391 -12.68 12.91 12.92
CA TYR A 391 -11.67 13.19 11.90
C TYR A 391 -12.34 13.12 10.52
N ASN A 392 -11.99 13.99 9.57
CA ASN A 392 -12.63 13.99 8.25
C ASN A 392 -11.69 14.57 7.16
N SER A 393 -12.15 14.51 5.91
CA SER A 393 -11.38 14.99 4.75
C SER A 393 -11.01 16.48 4.81
N ALA A 394 -11.82 17.32 5.47
CA ALA A 394 -11.50 18.74 5.61
C ALA A 394 -10.25 18.94 6.48
N LYS A 395 -10.17 18.24 7.63
CA LYS A 395 -8.98 18.25 8.51
C LYS A 395 -7.74 17.72 7.79
N LEU A 396 -7.88 16.69 6.95
CA LEU A 396 -6.79 16.21 6.10
C LEU A 396 -6.30 17.29 5.13
N LEU A 397 -7.22 17.94 4.41
CA LEU A 397 -6.89 18.96 3.43
C LEU A 397 -6.28 20.21 4.08
N ASP A 398 -6.72 20.59 5.27
CA ASP A 398 -6.09 21.68 6.04
C ASP A 398 -4.64 21.32 6.38
N GLY A 399 -4.38 20.10 6.90
CA GLY A 399 -3.02 19.64 7.21
C GLY A 399 -2.12 19.51 5.97
N LEU A 400 -2.68 19.12 4.82
CA LEU A 400 -1.96 19.08 3.55
C LEU A 400 -1.60 20.47 3.05
N THR A 401 -2.56 21.41 3.11
CA THR A 401 -2.38 22.81 2.74
C THR A 401 -1.27 23.46 3.59
N GLU A 402 -1.28 23.22 4.91
CA GLU A 402 -0.22 23.68 5.81
C GLU A 402 1.14 23.06 5.46
N SER A 403 1.17 21.78 5.12
CA SER A 403 2.41 21.07 4.75
C SER A 403 3.03 21.62 3.46
N MET A 404 2.21 22.11 2.53
CA MET A 404 2.64 22.69 1.25
C MET A 404 3.36 24.04 1.40
N GLY A 405 3.06 24.81 2.44
CA GLY A 405 3.62 26.15 2.63
C GLY A 405 3.07 27.14 1.60
N GLU A 406 3.95 27.77 0.82
CA GLU A 406 3.54 28.71 -0.22
C GLU A 406 2.89 27.99 -1.40
N LEU A 407 1.61 28.27 -1.62
CA LEU A 407 0.82 27.72 -2.73
C LEU A 407 0.95 28.60 -3.97
N GLN A 408 0.93 27.95 -5.13
CA GLN A 408 0.61 28.62 -6.39
C GLN A 408 -0.91 28.83 -6.48
N GLN A 409 -1.34 29.79 -7.32
CA GLN A 409 -2.75 30.13 -7.46
C GLN A 409 -3.62 28.90 -7.78
N SER A 410 -3.22 28.11 -8.79
CA SER A 410 -3.98 26.93 -9.22
C SER A 410 -4.01 25.80 -8.18
N GLU A 411 -2.95 25.64 -7.39
CA GLU A 411 -2.93 24.69 -6.27
C GLU A 411 -3.93 25.12 -5.19
N CYS A 412 -3.92 26.40 -4.84
CA CYS A 412 -4.80 26.99 -3.84
C CYS A 412 -6.28 26.97 -4.28
N GLU A 413 -6.58 27.32 -5.53
CA GLU A 413 -7.93 27.22 -6.11
C GLU A 413 -8.45 25.78 -6.10
N TYR A 414 -7.59 24.83 -6.45
CA TYR A 414 -7.95 23.41 -6.44
C TYR A 414 -8.24 22.89 -5.02
N LEU A 415 -7.39 23.20 -4.05
CA LEU A 415 -7.61 22.79 -2.65
C LEU A 415 -8.90 23.41 -2.08
N ALA A 416 -9.14 24.70 -2.34
CA ALA A 416 -10.38 25.36 -1.94
C ALA A 416 -11.62 24.70 -2.57
N LEU A 417 -11.55 24.35 -3.87
CA LEU A 417 -12.61 23.62 -4.57
C LEU A 417 -12.88 22.26 -3.93
N VAL A 418 -11.83 21.45 -3.72
CA VAL A 418 -11.97 20.12 -3.11
C VAL A 418 -12.56 20.24 -1.70
N GLN A 419 -12.07 21.17 -0.88
CA GLN A 419 -12.61 21.36 0.48
C GLN A 419 -14.11 21.71 0.45
N ASN A 420 -14.53 22.63 -0.41
CA ASN A 420 -15.94 23.00 -0.55
C ASN A 420 -16.82 21.81 -0.98
N ASN A 421 -16.37 21.02 -1.94
CA ASN A 421 -17.13 19.87 -2.44
C ASN A 421 -17.16 18.71 -1.42
N SER A 422 -16.16 18.61 -0.55
CA SER A 422 -16.02 17.52 0.43
C SER A 422 -16.74 17.77 1.75
N GLY A 423 -17.70 18.70 1.77
CA GLY A 423 -18.44 19.07 2.97
C GLY A 423 -17.74 20.11 3.86
N GLY A 424 -16.75 20.84 3.34
CA GLY A 424 -16.05 21.92 4.04
C GLY A 424 -16.87 23.21 4.24
N ILE A 425 -18.20 23.16 4.05
CA ILE A 425 -19.09 24.26 4.41
C ILE A 425 -19.33 24.19 5.92
N ILE A 426 -18.44 24.81 6.69
CA ILE A 426 -18.57 24.96 8.14
C ILE A 426 -19.34 26.26 8.39
N ASP A 427 -20.47 26.18 9.07
CA ASP A 427 -21.31 27.34 9.41
C ASP A 427 -21.75 28.20 8.22
N GLY A 428 -21.95 27.57 7.05
CA GLY A 428 -22.34 28.26 5.82
C GLY A 428 -21.19 28.99 5.11
N LYS A 429 -19.98 28.96 5.66
CA LYS A 429 -18.80 29.60 5.11
C LYS A 429 -18.12 28.74 4.07
N LYS A 430 -17.58 29.36 3.02
CA LYS A 430 -16.88 28.66 1.94
C LYS A 430 -15.38 28.89 2.04
N LYS A 431 -14.62 27.89 1.61
CA LYS A 431 -13.18 28.02 1.39
C LYS A 431 -12.96 28.76 0.07
N THR A 432 -12.12 29.77 0.06
CA THR A 432 -11.75 30.52 -1.14
C THR A 432 -10.23 30.62 -1.23
N CYS A 433 -9.72 30.83 -2.43
CA CYS A 433 -8.32 31.11 -2.63
C CYS A 433 -8.11 32.63 -2.67
N LYS A 434 -7.29 33.17 -1.77
CA LYS A 434 -6.94 34.60 -1.73
C LYS A 434 -5.45 34.81 -1.64
N GLN A 435 -4.98 35.89 -2.27
CA GLN A 435 -3.62 36.36 -2.10
C GLN A 435 -3.52 37.17 -0.79
N VAL A 436 -2.65 36.72 0.12
CA VAL A 436 -2.37 37.34 1.42
C VAL A 436 -0.85 37.49 1.54
N ASP A 437 -0.38 38.73 1.68
CA ASP A 437 1.05 39.05 1.78
C ASP A 437 1.89 38.43 0.65
N SER A 438 1.42 38.59 -0.60
CA SER A 438 2.01 38.01 -1.82
C SER A 438 1.97 36.48 -1.96
N SER A 439 1.42 35.75 -0.98
CA SER A 439 1.25 34.29 -1.02
C SER A 439 -0.21 33.90 -1.23
N TRP A 440 -0.49 32.82 -1.96
CA TRP A 440 -1.86 32.29 -2.08
C TRP A 440 -2.18 31.41 -0.88
N LYS A 441 -3.34 31.66 -0.25
CA LYS A 441 -3.82 30.91 0.91
C LYS A 441 -5.27 30.52 0.70
N VAL A 442 -5.60 29.32 1.17
CA VAL A 442 -6.98 28.89 1.32
C VAL A 442 -7.53 29.52 2.60
N VAL A 443 -8.58 30.35 2.47
CA VAL A 443 -9.19 31.09 3.59
C VAL A 443 -10.68 30.76 3.69
N THR A 444 -11.27 30.95 4.87
CA THR A 444 -12.71 30.73 5.10
C THR A 444 -13.44 32.08 5.05
N GLU A 445 -14.48 32.19 4.21
CA GLU A 445 -15.34 33.39 4.07
C GLU A 445 -16.79 33.15 4.50
#